data_AF-A0A951EMQ5-F1
#
_entry.id   AF-A0A951EMQ5-F1
#
_cell.length_a   1.000
_cell.length_b   1.000
_cell.length_c   1.000
_cell.angle_alpha   90.00
_cell.angle_beta   90.00
_cell.angle_gamma   90.00
#
_symmetry.space_group_name_H-M   'P 1'
#
loop_
_entity.id
_entity.type
_entity.pdbx_description
1 polymer ?
#
loop_
_entity_poly.entity_id
_entity_poly.type
_entity_poly.pdbx_seq_one_letter_code
_entity_poly.pdbx_strand_id
1 'polypeptide(L)' 'MYERALRAAGCLMGTAAPGVQHGDAVAMLAGDPALIAPAVQGVWLAGGSVTMLHQPTHRADLA' A
#
# COMPACT_ATOMS: atom_id res chain seq x y z
N MET A 1 -7.09 11.42 -9.02
CA MET A 1 -5.98 10.49 -8.69
C MET A 1 -5.00 11.12 -7.71
N TYR A 2 -4.40 12.27 -8.03
CA TYR A 2 -3.46 13.00 -7.15
C TYR A 2 -4.01 13.30 -5.74
N GLU A 3 -5.23 13.82 -5.62
CA GLU A 3 -5.83 14.10 -4.30
C GLU A 3 -5.99 12.84 -3.43
N ARG A 4 -6.30 11.70 -4.05
CA ARG A 4 -6.39 10.42 -3.33
C ARG A 4 -5.03 9.97 -2.83
N ALA A 5 -3.97 10.19 -3.62
CA ALA A 5 -2.60 9.91 -3.21
C ALA A 5 -2.15 10.80 -2.04
N LEU A 6 -2.50 12.09 -2.04
CA LEU A 6 -2.20 12.99 -0.92
C LEU A 6 -2.91 12.58 0.37
N ARG A 7 -4.19 12.19 0.29
CA ARG A 7 -4.92 11.67 1.45
C ARG A 7 -4.28 10.38 1.99
N ALA A 8 -3.94 9.45 1.11
CA ALA A 8 -3.26 8.21 1.50
C ALA A 8 -1.91 8.50 2.17
N ALA A 9 -1.09 9.38 1.60
CA ALA A 9 0.19 9.79 2.18
C ALA A 9 0.01 10.38 3.58
N GLY A 10 -0.97 11.27 3.76
CA GLY A 10 -1.28 11.86 5.07
C GLY A 10 -1.68 10.81 6.12
N CYS A 11 -2.47 9.81 5.73
CA CYS A 11 -2.82 8.69 6.62
C CYS A 11 -1.62 7.81 6.97
N LEU A 12 -0.71 7.57 6.02
CA LEU A 12 0.46 6.73 6.23
C LEU A 12 1.52 7.38 7.13
N MET A 13 1.60 8.72 7.15
CA MET A 13 2.61 9.47 7.90
C MET A 13 2.23 9.79 9.36
N GLY A 14 0.99 9.57 9.81
CA GLY A 14 0.53 9.96 11.15
C GLY A 14 -0.30 8.89 11.87
N THR A 15 -0.66 9.00 13.15
CA THR A 15 -0.08 9.72 14.31
C THR A 15 -0.14 8.87 15.60
N ALA A 16 -0.58 7.60 15.53
CA ALA A 16 -0.85 6.75 16.70
C ALA A 16 0.12 5.57 16.89
N ALA A 17 1.05 5.38 15.95
CA ALA A 17 2.15 4.42 15.93
C ALA A 17 3.18 4.97 14.92
N PRO A 18 4.44 4.47 14.84
CA PRO A 18 5.32 4.94 13.78
C PRO A 18 4.62 4.69 12.44
N GLY A 19 4.27 5.78 11.76
CA GLY A 19 3.79 5.73 10.39
C GLY A 19 4.92 5.26 9.48
N VAL A 20 4.65 5.19 8.18
CA VAL A 20 5.69 4.87 7.18
C VAL A 20 6.84 5.86 7.34
N GLN A 21 8.04 5.34 7.60
CA GLN A 21 9.28 6.09 7.68
C GLN A 21 9.97 6.10 6.32
N HIS A 22 10.92 7.02 6.15
CA HIS A 22 11.73 7.08 4.94
C HIS A 22 12.51 5.76 4.77
N GLY A 23 12.36 5.12 3.62
CA GLY A 23 13.00 3.86 3.29
C GLY A 23 12.22 2.61 3.68
N ASP A 24 11.06 2.73 4.34
CA ASP A 24 10.23 1.56 4.67
C ASP A 24 9.71 0.85 3.41
N ALA A 25 9.57 -0.47 3.50
CA ALA A 25 8.94 -1.30 2.48
C ALA A 25 7.50 -1.65 2.91
N VAL A 26 6.52 -1.17 2.15
CA VAL A 26 5.09 -1.43 2.40
C VAL A 26 4.61 -2.58 1.53
N ALA A 27 4.17 -3.67 2.15
CA ALA A 27 3.54 -4.78 1.44
C ALA A 27 2.13 -4.40 1.00
N MET A 28 1.81 -4.60 -0.28
CA MET A 28 0.53 -4.23 -0.89
C MET A 28 -0.20 -5.44 -1.44
N LEU A 29 -1.33 -5.78 -0.83
CA LEU A 29 -2.29 -6.73 -1.39
C LEU A 29 -3.43 -5.96 -2.08
N ALA A 30 -3.43 -5.98 -3.41
CA ALA A 30 -4.41 -5.23 -4.19
C ALA A 30 -5.74 -5.99 -4.32
N GLY A 31 -6.85 -5.38 -3.86
CA GLY A 31 -8.21 -5.87 -4.07
C GLY A 31 -8.89 -5.23 -5.29
N ASP A 32 -8.98 -3.90 -5.32
CA ASP A 32 -9.50 -3.13 -6.45
C ASP A 32 -8.33 -2.53 -7.26
N PRO A 33 -8.18 -2.88 -8.55
CA PRO A 33 -7.16 -2.32 -9.42
C PRO A 33 -7.16 -0.77 -9.49
N ALA A 34 -8.34 -0.14 -9.40
CA ALA A 34 -8.46 1.31 -9.47
C ALA A 34 -7.84 2.04 -8.27
N LEU A 35 -7.61 1.33 -7.16
CA LEU A 35 -6.99 1.86 -5.94
C LEU A 35 -5.46 1.69 -5.91
N ILE A 36 -4.90 0.81 -6.75
CA ILE A 36 -3.46 0.51 -6.74
C ILE A 36 -2.64 1.77 -6.98
N ALA A 37 -2.88 2.44 -8.11
CA ALA A 37 -2.08 3.58 -8.51
C ALA A 37 -2.07 4.73 -7.48
N PRO A 38 -3.23 5.20 -6.94
CA PRO A 38 -3.22 6.23 -5.90
C PRO A 38 -2.62 5.75 -4.57
N ALA A 39 -2.76 4.48 -4.20
CA ALA A 39 -2.15 3.93 -2.98
C ALA A 39 -0.62 3.87 -3.09
N VAL A 40 -0.10 3.37 -4.22
CA VAL A 40 1.35 3.32 -4.51
C VAL A 40 1.95 4.72 -4.47
N GLN A 41 1.29 5.67 -5.12
CA GLN A 41 1.74 7.06 -5.12
C GLN A 41 1.71 7.68 -3.71
N GLY A 42 0.74 7.33 -2.87
CA GLY A 42 0.70 7.73 -1.47
C GLY A 42 1.89 7.22 -0.66
N VAL A 43 2.30 5.96 -0.87
CA VAL A 43 3.48 5.37 -0.22
C VAL A 43 4.77 6.07 -0.65
N TRP A 44 4.94 6.38 -1.94
CA TRP A 44 6.09 7.14 -2.42
C TRP A 44 6.16 8.55 -1.85
N LEU A 45 5.03 9.24 -1.76
CA LEU A 45 4.94 10.56 -1.13
C LEU A 45 5.24 10.52 0.38
N ALA A 46 4.96 9.40 1.04
CA ALA A 46 5.36 9.15 2.43
C ALA A 46 6.84 8.74 2.60
N GLY A 47 7.59 8.60 1.50
CA GLY A 47 9.01 8.23 1.52
C GLY A 47 9.29 6.72 1.59
N GLY A 48 8.26 5.88 1.42
CA GLY A 48 8.38 4.42 1.39
C GLY A 48 8.45 3.85 -0.02
N SER A 49 8.68 2.54 -0.09
CA SER A 49 8.60 1.71 -1.30
C SER A 49 7.44 0.72 -1.19
N VAL A 50 7.03 0.15 -2.33
CA VAL A 50 5.93 -0.84 -2.38
C VAL A 50 6.47 -2.18 -2.82
N THR A 51 6.05 -3.24 -2.14
CA THR A 51 6.19 -4.63 -2.60
C THR A 51 4.80 -5.21 -2.85
N MET A 52 4.53 -5.61 -4.10
CA MET A 52 3.24 -6.20 -4.47
C MET A 52 3.15 -7.64 -3.95
N LEU A 53 2.09 -7.93 -3.22
CA LEU A 53 1.74 -9.28 -2.81
C LEU A 53 0.84 -9.92 -3.85
N HIS A 54 1.13 -11.18 -4.16
CA HIS A 54 0.23 -12.00 -4.93
C HIS A 54 -0.97 -12.41 -4.05
N GLN A 55 -2.17 -12.37 -4.63
CA GLN A 55 -3.36 -12.89 -3.94
C GLN A 55 -3.16 -14.37 -3.60
N PRO A 56 -3.59 -14.84 -2.43
CA PRO A 56 -3.61 -16.27 -2.15
C PRO A 56 -4.43 -16.96 -3.25
N THR A 57 -3.77 -17.81 -4.04
CA THR A 57 -4.50 -18.72 -4.91
C THR A 57 -5.29 -19.67 -4.02
N HIS A 58 -6.55 -19.93 -4.37
CA HIS A 58 -7.38 -20.90 -3.65
C HIS A 58 -6.59 -22.22 -3.56
N ARG A 59 -6.27 -22.69 -2.35
CA ARG A 59 -5.73 -24.04 -2.19
C ARG A 59 -6.85 -25.00 -2.57
N ALA A 60 -6.74 -25.61 -3.75
CA ALA A 60 -7.50 -26.81 -4.01
C ALA A 60 -7.06 -27.85 -2.98
N ASP A 61 -8.02 -28.40 -2.24
CA ASP A 61 -7.77 -29.49 -1.31
C ASP A 61 -7.32 -30.70 -2.15
N LEU A 62 -6.05 -31.08 -2.04
CA LEU A 62 -5.48 -32.24 -2.71
C LEU A 62 -5.59 -33.43 -1.75
N ALA A 63 -6.82 -33.91 -1.57
CA ALA A 63 -7.15 -35.13 -0.81
C ALA A 63 -7.10 -36.37 -1.72
#